data_AF-A0A8J3SMH2-F1
#
_entry.id   AF-A0A8J3SMH2-F1
#
_cell.length_a   1.000
_cell.length_b   1.000
_cell.length_c   1.000
_cell.angle_alpha   90.00
_cell.angle_beta   90.00
_cell.angle_gamma   90.00
#
_symmetry.space_group_name_H-M   'P 1'
#
loop_
_entity.id
_entity.type
_entity.pdbx_description
1 polymer ?
#
loop_
_entity_poly.entity_id
_entity_poly.type
_entity_poly.pdbx_seq_one_letter_code
_entity_poly.pdbx_strand_id
1 'polypeptide(L)'
;MVEHVPERNEEARARAQRARERAQRADERAAQVRERIEELAHSPQEVTSGSSSQQAQQAAERAEQSAQEAAQAQTEASAGHRRAAQAHRQNAAVHEQAAQQQVGDVPWHRQRAAHERQEARENEQEADDDAAQ
;
A
#
# COMPACT_ATOMS: atom_id res chain seq x y z
N MET A 1 7.16 21.71 -20.49
CA MET A 1 6.14 21.46 -19.45
C MET A 1 6.66 20.31 -18.62
N VAL A 2 7.27 20.59 -17.47
CA VAL A 2 7.84 19.58 -16.56
C VAL A 2 6.91 19.58 -15.34
N GLU A 3 5.77 18.91 -15.47
CA GLU A 3 4.78 18.84 -14.39
C GLU A 3 5.20 17.82 -13.33
N HIS A 4 5.30 18.31 -12.09
CA HIS A 4 4.81 17.66 -10.86
C HIS A 4 5.11 16.17 -10.60
N VAL A 5 6.28 15.67 -11.00
CA VAL A 5 6.73 14.31 -10.62
C VAL A 5 6.89 14.12 -9.10
N PRO A 6 7.46 15.06 -8.31
CA PRO A 6 7.64 14.83 -6.87
C PRO A 6 6.31 14.80 -6.09
N GLU A 7 5.36 15.68 -6.40
CA GLU A 7 4.04 15.71 -5.75
C GLU A 7 3.22 14.45 -6.04
N ARG A 8 3.32 13.89 -7.25
CA ARG A 8 2.66 12.62 -7.59
C ARG A 8 3.18 11.43 -6.77
N ASN A 9 4.46 11.44 -6.38
CA ASN A 9 5.04 10.39 -5.55
C ASN A 9 4.62 10.52 -4.08
N GLU A 10 4.57 11.74 -3.53
CA GLU A 10 4.08 11.97 -2.17
C GLU A 10 2.59 11.62 -2.02
N GLU A 11 1.77 11.97 -3.01
CA GLU A 11 0.37 11.57 -3.03
C GLU A 11 0.19 10.05 -3.14
N ALA A 12 1.05 9.36 -3.88
CA ALA A 12 1.03 7.91 -4.00
C ALA A 12 1.37 7.24 -2.65
N ARG A 13 2.42 7.71 -1.96
CA ARG A 13 2.79 7.25 -0.61
C ARG A 13 1.64 7.47 0.39
N ALA A 14 1.05 8.66 0.40
CA ALA A 14 -0.07 8.97 1.29
C ALA A 14 -1.32 8.11 1.02
N ARG A 15 -1.59 7.76 -0.25
CA ARG A 15 -2.69 6.84 -0.61
C ARG A 15 -2.39 5.41 -0.16
N ALA A 16 -1.16 4.93 -0.38
CA ALA A 16 -0.72 3.60 0.05
C ALA A 16 -0.82 3.45 1.58
N GLN A 17 -0.35 4.43 2.34
CA GLN A 17 -0.44 4.41 3.80
C GLN A 17 -1.90 4.38 4.31
N ARG A 18 -2.79 5.17 3.71
CA ARG A 18 -4.23 5.12 4.02
C ARG A 18 -4.91 3.83 3.59
N ALA A 19 -4.37 3.11 2.61
CA ALA A 19 -4.87 1.80 2.22
C ALA A 19 -4.45 0.75 3.26
N ARG A 20 -3.19 0.76 3.70
CA ARG A 20 -2.69 -0.12 4.79
C ARG A 20 -3.47 0.07 6.09
N GLU A 21 -3.69 1.31 6.52
CA GLU A 21 -4.50 1.58 7.73
C GLU A 21 -5.94 1.07 7.60
N ARG A 22 -6.52 1.11 6.39
CA ARG A 22 -7.87 0.58 6.14
C ARG A 22 -7.88 -0.95 6.15
N ALA A 23 -6.87 -1.58 5.56
CA ALA A 23 -6.70 -3.03 5.57
C ALA A 23 -6.62 -3.56 7.01
N GLN A 24 -5.72 -3.00 7.83
CA GLN A 24 -5.56 -3.42 9.23
C GLN A 24 -6.86 -3.31 10.04
N ARG A 25 -7.59 -2.21 9.90
CA ARG A 25 -8.89 -2.04 10.58
C ARG A 25 -9.97 -3.00 10.07
N ALA A 26 -9.92 -3.37 8.80
CA ALA A 26 -10.85 -4.35 8.23
C ALA A 26 -10.56 -5.75 8.78
N ASP A 27 -9.29 -6.14 8.88
CA ASP A 27 -8.87 -7.42 9.46
C ASP A 27 -9.23 -7.53 10.94
N GLU A 28 -8.98 -6.48 11.72
CA GLU A 28 -9.39 -6.41 13.13
C GLU A 28 -10.90 -6.59 13.29
N ARG A 29 -11.70 -5.91 12.45
CA ARG A 29 -13.17 -6.09 12.45
C ARG A 29 -13.57 -7.48 12.03
N ALA A 30 -12.93 -8.06 11.02
CA ALA A 30 -13.23 -9.41 10.55
C ALA A 30 -12.94 -10.45 11.66
N ALA A 31 -11.85 -10.27 12.41
CA ALA A 31 -11.54 -11.09 13.58
C ALA A 31 -12.61 -10.97 14.67
N GLN A 32 -13.01 -9.74 15.03
CA GLN A 32 -14.06 -9.50 16.03
C GLN A 32 -15.42 -10.07 15.61
N VAL A 33 -15.79 -9.98 14.34
CA VAL A 33 -17.04 -10.56 13.83
C VAL A 33 -17.00 -12.09 13.88
N ARG A 34 -15.86 -12.71 13.52
CA ARG A 34 -15.69 -14.17 13.64
C ARG A 34 -15.83 -14.63 15.08
N GLU A 35 -15.16 -13.97 16.01
CA GLU A 35 -15.27 -14.24 17.45
C GLU A 35 -16.73 -14.11 17.92
N ARG A 36 -17.44 -13.06 17.50
CA ARG A 36 -18.86 -12.86 17.84
C ARG A 36 -19.76 -13.95 17.28
N ILE A 37 -19.51 -14.42 16.05
CA ILE A 37 -20.25 -15.53 15.43
C ILE A 37 -20.02 -16.82 16.21
N GLU A 38 -18.77 -17.09 16.61
CA GLU A 38 -18.43 -18.25 17.44
C GLU A 38 -19.11 -18.17 18.81
N GLU A 39 -19.07 -17.02 19.48
CA GLU A 39 -19.79 -16.80 20.75
C GLU A 39 -21.29 -17.06 20.61
N LEU A 40 -21.92 -16.53 19.55
CA LEU A 40 -23.35 -16.72 19.29
C LEU A 40 -23.70 -18.18 18.94
N ALA A 41 -22.81 -18.90 18.27
CA ALA A 41 -23.01 -20.32 17.96
C ALA A 41 -22.92 -21.22 19.20
N HIS A 42 -22.17 -20.81 20.23
CA HIS A 42 -21.96 -21.58 21.46
C HIS A 42 -22.85 -21.13 22.64
N SER A 43 -23.61 -20.04 22.51
CA SER A 43 -24.51 -19.54 23.56
C SER A 43 -25.94 -20.10 23.39
N PRO A 44 -26.42 -21.02 24.26
CA PRO A 44 -27.70 -21.71 24.06
C PRO A 44 -28.95 -20.90 24.49
N GLN A 45 -28.78 -19.66 24.94
CA GLN A 45 -29.88 -18.86 25.50
C GLN A 45 -30.15 -17.60 24.68
N GLU A 46 -31.40 -17.52 24.22
CA GLU A 46 -32.05 -16.37 23.58
C GLU A 46 -31.70 -16.08 22.12
N VAL A 47 -31.82 -17.09 21.26
CA VAL A 47 -32.05 -16.85 19.82
C VAL A 47 -33.49 -16.38 19.60
N THR A 48 -33.80 -15.16 20.07
CA THR A 48 -34.97 -14.44 19.56
C THR A 48 -34.53 -13.72 18.28
N SER A 49 -35.30 -13.90 17.20
CA SER A 49 -35.18 -13.21 15.91
C SER A 49 -34.13 -13.75 14.92
N GLY A 50 -34.59 -14.36 13.82
CA GLY A 50 -33.78 -14.64 12.62
C GLY A 50 -33.16 -13.41 11.93
N SER A 51 -33.40 -12.21 12.45
CA SER A 51 -32.70 -10.98 12.06
C SER A 51 -31.24 -10.96 12.53
N SER A 52 -30.92 -11.61 13.67
CA SER A 52 -29.54 -11.61 14.20
C SER A 52 -28.58 -12.49 13.39
N SER A 53 -29.04 -13.65 12.92
CA SER A 53 -28.24 -14.52 12.04
C SER A 53 -28.03 -13.93 10.65
N GLN A 54 -29.06 -13.29 10.06
CA GLN A 54 -28.92 -12.55 8.80
C GLN A 54 -27.98 -11.35 8.94
N GLN A 55 -28.04 -10.60 10.05
CA GLN A 55 -27.11 -9.50 10.31
C GLN A 55 -25.67 -10.00 10.47
N ALA A 56 -25.46 -11.12 11.16
CA ALA A 56 -24.14 -11.73 11.29
C ALA A 56 -23.57 -12.21 9.93
N GLN A 57 -24.40 -12.83 9.09
CA GLN A 57 -24.02 -13.22 7.73
C GLN A 57 -23.65 -12.00 6.87
N GLN A 58 -24.46 -10.95 6.87
CA GLN A 58 -24.16 -9.71 6.15
C GLN A 58 -22.89 -9.03 6.67
N ALA A 59 -22.62 -9.08 7.98
CA ALA A 59 -21.39 -8.55 8.54
C ALA A 59 -20.17 -9.36 8.09
N ALA A 60 -20.28 -10.69 8.05
CA ALA A 60 -19.23 -11.58 7.55
C ALA A 60 -18.95 -11.34 6.06
N GLU A 61 -19.99 -11.25 5.21
CA GLU A 61 -19.85 -10.96 3.78
C GLU A 61 -19.16 -9.61 3.55
N ARG A 62 -19.54 -8.56 4.28
CA ARG A 62 -18.89 -7.25 4.20
C ARG A 62 -17.44 -7.29 4.66
N ALA A 63 -17.13 -8.06 5.70
CA ALA A 63 -15.77 -8.22 6.19
C ALA A 63 -14.89 -8.94 5.16
N GLU A 64 -15.42 -10.00 4.54
CA GLU A 64 -14.74 -10.72 3.46
C GLU A 64 -14.51 -9.83 2.24
N GLN A 65 -15.53 -9.10 1.79
CA GLN A 65 -15.39 -8.13 0.71
C GLN A 65 -14.34 -7.05 1.05
N SER A 66 -14.34 -6.52 2.27
CA SER A 66 -13.36 -5.53 2.71
C SER A 66 -11.94 -6.09 2.69
N ALA A 67 -11.75 -7.35 3.08
CA ALA A 67 -10.46 -8.01 3.05
C ALA A 67 -9.96 -8.24 1.61
N GLN A 68 -10.85 -8.60 0.69
CA GLN A 68 -10.51 -8.74 -0.73
C GLN A 68 -10.11 -7.39 -1.35
N GLU A 69 -10.87 -6.32 -1.08
CA GLU A 69 -10.54 -4.97 -1.53
C GLU A 69 -9.21 -4.46 -0.96
N ALA A 70 -8.93 -4.78 0.31
CA ALA A 70 -7.65 -4.47 0.95
C ALA A 70 -6.48 -5.18 0.29
N ALA A 71 -6.58 -6.50 0.05
CA ALA A 71 -5.54 -7.28 -0.62
C ALA A 71 -5.28 -6.80 -2.05
N GLN A 72 -6.34 -6.41 -2.78
CA GLN A 72 -6.20 -5.80 -4.10
C GLN A 72 -5.47 -4.45 -4.02
N ALA A 73 -5.88 -3.57 -3.10
CA ALA A 73 -5.24 -2.26 -2.94
C ALA A 73 -3.76 -2.38 -2.57
N GLN A 74 -3.40 -3.36 -1.75
CA GLN A 74 -2.03 -3.67 -1.37
C GLN A 74 -1.20 -4.17 -2.57
N THR A 75 -1.76 -5.05 -3.40
CA THR A 75 -1.12 -5.48 -4.65
C THR A 75 -0.86 -4.30 -5.59
N GLU A 76 -1.84 -3.40 -5.72
CA GLU A 76 -1.72 -2.18 -6.53
C GLU A 76 -0.66 -1.22 -5.96
N ALA A 77 -0.59 -1.08 -4.63
CA ALA A 77 0.43 -0.27 -3.95
C ALA A 77 1.84 -0.81 -4.21
N SER A 78 2.08 -2.11 -3.99
CA SER A 78 3.37 -2.75 -4.27
C SER A 78 3.79 -2.54 -5.74
N ALA A 79 2.87 -2.72 -6.68
CA ALA A 79 3.13 -2.45 -8.10
C ALA A 79 3.41 -0.96 -8.40
N GLY A 80 2.77 -0.04 -7.67
CA GLY A 80 3.04 1.40 -7.71
C GLY A 80 4.46 1.74 -7.27
N HIS A 81 4.86 1.25 -6.10
CA HIS A 81 6.20 1.45 -5.54
C HIS A 81 7.30 0.87 -6.45
N ARG A 82 7.11 -0.34 -7.02
CA ARG A 82 8.06 -0.90 -7.99
C ARG A 82 8.23 -0.02 -9.24
N ARG A 83 7.15 0.55 -9.76
CA ARG A 83 7.20 1.48 -10.90
C ARG A 83 7.91 2.78 -10.53
N ALA A 84 7.66 3.33 -9.34
CA ALA A 84 8.35 4.51 -8.84
C ALA A 84 9.87 4.25 -8.71
N ALA A 85 10.26 3.11 -8.13
CA ALA A 85 11.66 2.70 -8.03
C ALA A 85 12.34 2.60 -9.40
N GLN A 86 11.66 2.05 -10.40
CA GLN A 86 12.17 2.00 -11.76
C GLN A 86 12.38 3.39 -12.35
N ALA A 87 11.44 4.32 -12.16
CA ALA A 87 11.57 5.70 -12.64
C ALA A 87 12.76 6.43 -11.98
N HIS A 88 12.92 6.28 -10.67
CA HIS A 88 14.06 6.82 -9.94
C HIS A 88 15.40 6.25 -10.44
N ARG A 89 15.49 4.95 -10.73
CA ARG A 89 16.69 4.35 -11.34
C ARG A 89 17.01 4.94 -12.72
N GLN A 90 15.99 5.18 -13.55
CA GLN A 90 16.16 5.81 -14.85
C GLN A 90 16.66 7.26 -14.70
N ASN A 91 16.09 8.03 -13.77
CA ASN A 91 16.53 9.39 -13.47
C ASN A 91 17.99 9.42 -12.97
N ALA A 92 18.35 8.49 -12.09
CA ALA A 92 19.73 8.34 -11.62
C ALA A 92 20.69 8.10 -12.80
N ALA A 93 20.34 7.19 -13.71
CA ALA A 93 21.14 6.88 -14.88
C ALA A 93 21.33 8.11 -15.80
N VAL A 94 20.28 8.92 -16.00
CA VAL A 94 20.38 10.17 -16.79
C VAL A 94 21.36 11.16 -16.14
N HIS A 95 21.29 11.34 -14.82
CA HIS A 95 22.22 12.22 -14.11
C HIS A 95 23.65 11.69 -14.10
N GLU A 96 23.85 10.38 -13.97
CA GLU A 96 25.17 9.77 -14.09
C GLU A 96 25.77 9.95 -15.47
N GLN A 97 24.96 9.79 -16.52
CA GLN A 97 25.39 10.01 -17.88
C GLN A 97 25.79 11.48 -18.10
N ALA A 98 25.01 12.44 -17.60
CA ALA A 98 25.37 13.86 -17.65
C ALA A 98 26.70 14.14 -16.93
N ALA A 99 26.90 13.57 -15.75
CA ALA A 99 28.15 13.68 -15.00
C ALA A 99 29.36 13.05 -15.74
N GLN A 100 29.17 11.90 -16.39
CA GLN A 100 30.20 11.21 -17.17
C GLN A 100 30.61 12.02 -18.41
N GLN A 101 29.63 12.64 -19.07
CA GLN A 101 29.84 13.50 -20.24
C GLN A 101 30.33 14.91 -19.85
N GLN A 102 30.51 15.20 -18.56
CA GLN A 102 30.90 16.50 -18.02
C GLN A 102 29.95 17.64 -18.44
N VAL A 103 28.66 17.33 -18.60
CA VAL A 103 27.64 18.32 -18.95
C VAL A 103 27.18 19.02 -17.68
N GLY A 104 27.30 20.34 -17.63
CA GLY A 104 26.82 21.15 -16.51
C GLY A 104 27.63 20.97 -15.23
N ASP A 105 26.94 21.05 -14.09
CA ASP A 105 27.53 20.89 -12.75
C ASP A 105 27.66 19.40 -12.41
N VAL A 106 28.87 18.86 -12.60
CA VAL A 106 29.18 17.44 -12.36
C VAL A 106 28.94 17.02 -10.89
N PRO A 107 29.45 17.74 -9.87
CA PRO A 107 29.09 17.48 -8.48
C PRO A 107 27.59 17.40 -8.23
N TRP A 108 26.81 18.36 -8.75
CA TRP A 108 25.35 18.36 -8.61
C TRP A 108 24.72 17.12 -9.23
N HIS A 109 25.11 16.76 -10.46
CA HIS A 109 24.60 15.57 -11.14
C HIS A 109 24.90 14.29 -10.36
N ARG A 110 26.11 14.16 -9.80
CA ARG A 110 26.47 13.00 -8.96
C ARG A 110 25.64 12.94 -7.68
N GLN A 111 25.46 14.07 -7.01
CA GLN A 111 24.62 14.15 -5.82
C GLN A 111 23.17 13.77 -6.14
N ARG A 112 22.62 14.27 -7.26
CA ARG A 112 21.27 13.92 -7.68
C ARG A 112 21.12 12.46 -8.04
N ALA A 113 22.06 11.87 -8.78
CA ALA A 113 22.03 10.43 -9.05
C ALA A 113 22.02 9.59 -7.77
N ALA A 114 22.84 9.96 -6.77
CA ALA A 114 22.87 9.27 -5.49
C ALA A 114 21.52 9.37 -4.75
N HIS A 115 20.91 10.56 -4.75
CA HIS A 115 19.57 10.79 -4.17
C HIS A 115 18.51 9.93 -4.86
N GLU A 116 18.45 9.93 -6.19
CA GLU A 116 17.48 9.11 -6.94
C GLU A 116 17.68 7.60 -6.67
N ARG A 117 18.92 7.12 -6.54
CA ARG A 117 19.18 5.71 -6.15
C ARG A 117 18.74 5.39 -4.72
N GLN A 118 18.71 6.38 -3.83
CA GLN A 118 18.19 6.19 -2.48
C GLN A 118 16.66 6.10 -2.51
N GLU A 119 15.98 7.04 -3.18
CA GLU A 119 14.52 7.00 -3.37
C GLU A 119 14.06 5.71 -4.07
N ALA A 120 14.84 5.20 -5.02
CA ALA A 120 14.57 3.90 -5.64
C ALA A 120 14.58 2.75 -4.63
N ARG A 121 15.57 2.72 -3.72
CA ARG A 121 15.68 1.69 -2.69
C ARG A 121 14.57 1.80 -1.65
N GLU A 122 14.20 3.00 -1.25
CA GLU A 122 13.08 3.22 -0.33
C GLU A 122 11.77 2.72 -0.94
N ASN A 123 11.52 3.02 -2.22
CA ASN A 123 10.35 2.47 -2.92
C ASN A 123 10.41 0.94 -3.09
N GLU A 124 11.58 0.34 -3.35
CA GLU A 124 11.70 -1.13 -3.40
C GLU A 124 11.36 -1.75 -2.04
N GLN A 125 11.86 -1.16 -0.95
CA GLN A 125 11.57 -1.62 0.40
C GLN A 125 10.08 -1.46 0.74
N GLU A 126 9.46 -0.31 0.40
CA GLU A 126 8.01 -0.12 0.58
C GLU A 126 7.20 -1.16 -0.21
N ALA A 127 7.63 -1.52 -1.42
CA ALA A 127 6.97 -2.53 -2.24
C ALA A 127 7.08 -3.94 -1.68
N ASP A 128 8.22 -4.27 -1.07
CA ASP A 128 8.46 -5.57 -0.44
C ASP A 128 7.68 -5.69 0.88
N ASP A 129 7.62 -4.60 1.66
CA ASP A 129 6.77 -4.52 2.86
C ASP A 129 5.28 -4.68 2.50
N ASP A 130 4.83 -4.04 1.41
CA ASP A 130 3.48 -4.24 0.87
C ASP A 130 3.25 -5.64 0.31
N ALA A 131 4.29 -6.38 -0.09
CA ALA A 131 4.10 -7.73 -0.60
C ALA A 131 4.11 -8.80 0.51
N ALA A 132 4.59 -8.45 1.71
CA ALA A 132 4.81 -9.37 2.82
C ALA A 132 3.69 -9.43 3.87
N GLN A 133 2.73 -8.49 3.84
CA GLN A 133 1.55 -8.50 4.72
C GLN A 133 0.41 -9.30 4.08
#